data_AF-A0A0M8PB71-F1
#
_entry.id   AF-A0A0M8PB71-F1
#
_cell.length_a   1.000
_cell.length_b   1.000
_cell.length_c   1.000
_cell.angle_alpha   90.00
_cell.angle_beta   90.00
_cell.angle_gamma   90.00
#
_symmetry.space_group_name_H-M   'P 1'
#
loop_
_entity.id
_entity.type
_entity.pdbx_description
1 polymer ?
#
loop_
_entity_poly.entity_id
_entity_poly.type
_entity_poly.pdbx_seq_one_letter_code
_entity_poly.pdbx_strand_id
1 'polypeptide(L)'
;MILLQTALIPPNHKAGNPTFKINDPDDRIKQPPKADSLPPTLAAIVLRPSKQTTSLHPHLTQNHTNQPPKMPTAESAAFLAKKPTVAPTYDGVDFEDNVAVHNARDAIIREQWVRSMMARLVGEELGKCYAREGVNHLEKCGVYREKYFELLKDSKIKGYLGQEKNRFGGESA
;
A
#
# COMPACT_ATOMS: atom_id res chain seq x y z
N MET A 1 -3.51 13.30 -76.74
CA MET A 1 -2.09 13.69 -76.93
C MET A 1 -1.67 14.36 -75.62
N ILE A 2 -0.77 13.86 -74.77
CA ILE A 2 0.35 12.92 -74.88
C ILE A 2 0.52 12.22 -73.52
N LEU A 3 0.86 10.94 -73.57
CA LEU A 3 1.38 10.11 -72.48
C LEU A 3 2.77 10.59 -72.01
N LEU A 4 3.08 10.53 -70.71
CA LEU A 4 4.22 9.73 -70.21
C LEU A 4 4.23 9.54 -68.68
N GLN A 5 3.97 8.30 -68.27
CA GLN A 5 4.66 7.44 -67.30
C GLN A 5 5.51 8.02 -66.12
N THR A 6 5.09 7.62 -64.91
CA THR A 6 5.82 6.93 -63.80
C THR A 6 6.98 7.55 -63.02
N ALA A 7 6.77 7.70 -61.71
CA ALA A 7 7.55 7.08 -60.61
C ALA A 7 6.70 7.13 -59.31
N LEU A 8 6.15 6.03 -58.79
CA LEU A 8 6.72 5.16 -57.75
C LEU A 8 7.23 5.88 -56.49
N ILE A 9 6.34 6.13 -55.50
CA ILE A 9 6.66 6.13 -54.05
C ILE A 9 5.43 5.61 -53.26
N PRO A 10 5.57 4.54 -52.43
CA PRO A 10 4.45 3.86 -51.75
C PRO A 10 3.93 4.57 -50.48
N PRO A 11 2.70 4.27 -50.03
CA PRO A 11 2.15 4.78 -48.77
C PRO A 11 2.79 4.07 -47.56
N ASN A 12 3.52 4.82 -46.72
CA ASN A 12 4.11 4.28 -45.50
C ASN A 12 3.03 4.08 -44.42
N HIS A 13 2.72 2.81 -44.19
CA HIS A 13 2.23 2.14 -42.99
C HIS A 13 1.52 3.00 -41.92
N LYS A 14 0.20 2.80 -41.84
CA LYS A 14 -0.61 3.09 -40.65
C LYS A 14 0.06 2.45 -39.42
N ALA A 15 0.33 3.29 -38.42
CA ALA A 15 0.73 2.88 -37.09
C ALA A 15 -0.26 1.86 -36.51
N GLY A 16 0.21 0.64 -36.28
CA GLY A 16 -0.51 -0.35 -35.50
C GLY A 16 -0.67 0.15 -34.06
N ASN A 17 -1.90 0.06 -33.58
CA ASN A 17 -2.28 0.26 -32.18
C ASN A 17 -1.37 -0.56 -31.25
N PRO A 18 -0.70 0.03 -30.24
CA PRO A 18 0.03 -0.74 -29.25
C PRO A 18 -0.98 -1.53 -28.42
N THR A 19 -1.12 -2.81 -28.76
CA THR A 19 -1.84 -3.78 -27.95
C THR A 19 -1.10 -3.86 -26.61
N PHE A 20 -1.72 -3.33 -25.56
CA PHE A 20 -1.29 -3.54 -24.18
C PHE A 20 -1.45 -5.03 -23.85
N LYS A 21 -0.35 -5.78 -24.00
CA LYS A 21 -0.29 -7.18 -23.62
C LYS A 21 -0.37 -7.23 -22.09
N ILE A 22 -1.49 -7.73 -21.57
CA ILE A 22 -1.61 -8.17 -20.19
C ILE A 22 -0.62 -9.32 -20.04
N ASN A 23 0.46 -9.09 -19.29
CA ASN A 23 1.40 -10.15 -18.97
C ASN A 23 0.66 -11.18 -18.10
N ASP A 24 0.74 -12.45 -18.50
CA ASP A 24 0.20 -13.57 -17.73
C ASP A 24 0.82 -13.61 -16.31
N PRO A 25 0.03 -13.91 -15.26
CA PRO A 25 0.47 -13.82 -13.86
C PRO A 25 1.39 -14.94 -13.37
N ASP A 26 1.84 -15.87 -14.22
CA ASP A 26 2.59 -17.07 -13.80
C ASP A 26 4.13 -16.96 -13.89
N ASP A 27 4.69 -15.90 -14.47
CA ASP A 27 6.15 -15.81 -14.69
C ASP A 27 6.96 -15.23 -13.51
N ARG A 28 6.32 -14.93 -12.37
CA ARG A 28 7.01 -14.35 -11.21
C ARG A 28 7.71 -15.39 -10.30
N ILE A 29 7.60 -16.68 -10.63
CA ILE A 29 8.17 -17.79 -9.83
C ILE A 29 9.27 -18.52 -10.61
N LYS A 30 10.33 -17.83 -11.07
CA LYS A 30 11.57 -18.56 -11.47
C LYS A 30 12.87 -17.76 -11.61
N GLN A 31 13.02 -16.60 -10.97
CA GLN A 31 14.31 -15.91 -10.95
C GLN A 31 14.69 -15.46 -9.54
N PRO A 32 15.71 -16.08 -8.89
CA PRO A 32 16.33 -15.48 -7.72
C PRO A 32 17.06 -14.18 -8.15
N PRO A 33 17.08 -13.12 -7.32
CA PRO A 33 17.82 -11.91 -7.66
C PRO A 33 19.32 -12.24 -7.73
N LYS A 34 19.92 -12.06 -8.91
CA LYS A 34 21.37 -12.07 -9.06
C LYS A 34 21.93 -10.88 -8.28
N ALA A 35 22.73 -11.17 -7.27
CA ALA A 35 23.52 -10.20 -6.53
C ALA A 35 24.73 -9.83 -7.37
N ASP A 36 24.68 -8.70 -8.08
CA ASP A 36 25.87 -8.11 -8.72
C ASP A 36 25.78 -6.59 -8.72
N SER A 37 26.87 -5.96 -8.27
CA SER A 37 27.20 -4.52 -8.24
C SER A 37 26.70 -3.66 -7.07
N LEU A 38 27.33 -3.81 -5.89
CA LEU A 38 27.50 -2.71 -4.94
C LEU A 38 28.88 -2.05 -5.16
N PRO A 39 28.99 -0.72 -5.28
CA PRO A 39 30.28 -0.04 -5.43
C PRO A 39 31.11 -0.09 -4.13
N PRO A 40 32.44 -0.37 -4.21
CA PRO A 40 33.31 -0.59 -3.06
C PRO A 40 33.86 0.70 -2.44
N THR A 41 33.00 1.60 -1.95
CA THR A 41 33.45 2.88 -1.36
C THR A 41 32.96 3.17 0.07
N LEU A 42 32.39 2.17 0.77
CA LEU A 42 31.94 2.33 2.16
C LEU A 42 32.60 1.35 3.15
N ALA A 43 33.85 0.98 2.89
CA ALA A 43 34.64 0.09 3.76
C ALA A 43 35.67 0.81 4.65
N ALA A 44 35.56 2.12 4.85
CA ALA A 44 36.55 2.89 5.61
C ALA A 44 35.93 3.89 6.61
N ILE A 45 35.22 3.38 7.62
CA ILE A 45 35.11 4.07 8.91
C ILE A 45 35.71 3.16 9.98
N VAL A 46 37.04 3.21 9.99
CA VAL A 46 37.97 3.17 11.12
C VAL A 46 37.44 2.58 12.44
N LEU A 47 38.01 1.43 12.77
CA LEU A 47 38.15 0.87 14.11
C LEU A 47 38.51 1.94 15.15
N ARG A 48 37.64 2.14 16.15
CA ARG A 48 38.03 2.69 17.45
C ARG A 48 37.96 1.58 18.50
N PRO A 49 39.08 1.17 19.11
CA PRO A 49 39.06 0.34 20.31
C PRO A 49 39.01 1.24 21.53
N SER A 50 37.98 1.16 22.37
CA SER A 50 38.07 1.60 23.76
C SER A 50 36.93 1.07 24.63
N LYS A 51 37.32 0.16 25.53
CA LYS A 51 36.76 -0.08 26.87
C LYS A 51 35.39 -0.75 26.96
N GLN A 52 35.44 -2.09 27.05
CA GLN A 52 34.46 -2.87 27.80
C GLN A 52 34.44 -2.36 29.24
N THR A 53 33.42 -1.59 29.60
CA THR A 53 33.04 -1.41 30.99
C THR A 53 32.04 -2.50 31.29
N THR A 54 32.46 -3.45 32.12
CA THR A 54 31.64 -4.45 32.78
C THR A 54 30.59 -3.74 33.65
N SER A 55 29.41 -3.49 33.08
CA SER A 55 28.23 -3.16 33.86
C SER A 55 27.51 -4.48 34.17
N LEU A 56 27.56 -4.90 35.43
CA LEU A 56 26.73 -5.96 35.99
C LEU A 56 25.26 -5.56 35.80
N HIS A 57 24.61 -6.09 34.77
CA HIS A 57 23.15 -6.04 34.68
C HIS A 57 22.58 -7.08 35.66
N PRO A 58 21.75 -6.69 36.65
CA PRO A 58 21.02 -7.68 37.43
C PRO A 58 20.04 -8.42 36.50
N HIS A 59 20.15 -9.75 36.48
CA HIS A 59 19.24 -10.65 35.79
C HIS A 59 17.84 -10.50 36.42
N LEU A 60 16.97 -9.71 35.78
CA LEU A 60 15.58 -9.61 36.17
C LEU A 60 14.92 -10.96 35.85
N THR A 61 14.72 -11.79 36.87
CA THR A 61 13.89 -12.99 36.78
C THR A 61 12.45 -12.57 36.49
N GLN A 62 12.02 -12.67 35.24
CA GLN A 62 10.62 -12.45 34.89
C GLN A 62 9.83 -13.70 35.29
N ASN A 63 9.14 -13.62 36.43
CA ASN A 63 8.08 -14.55 36.78
C ASN A 63 6.95 -14.41 35.74
N HIS A 64 6.77 -15.44 34.90
CA HIS A 64 5.62 -15.54 34.01
C HIS A 64 4.35 -15.80 34.84
N THR A 65 3.74 -14.75 35.35
CA THR A 65 2.35 -14.81 35.84
C THR A 65 1.42 -14.88 34.63
N ASN A 66 0.67 -15.97 34.53
CA ASN A 66 -0.48 -16.12 33.62
C ASN A 66 -1.51 -15.02 33.92
N GLN A 67 -1.41 -13.90 33.22
CA GLN A 67 -2.40 -12.84 33.23
C GLN A 67 -2.92 -12.65 31.80
N PRO A 68 -4.24 -12.71 31.56
CA PRO A 68 -4.78 -12.40 30.23
C PRO A 68 -4.39 -10.96 29.85
N PRO A 69 -4.05 -10.70 28.57
CA PRO A 69 -3.53 -9.41 28.16
C PRO A 69 -4.60 -8.32 28.34
N LYS A 70 -4.48 -7.55 29.43
CA LYS A 70 -5.22 -6.30 29.62
C LYS A 70 -4.59 -5.26 28.71
N MET A 71 -5.12 -5.09 27.49
CA MET A 71 -4.85 -3.86 26.76
C MET A 71 -5.87 -2.81 27.19
N PRO A 72 -5.47 -1.90 28.07
CA PRO A 72 -5.33 -0.53 27.61
C PRO A 72 -4.04 0.08 28.16
N THR A 73 -2.97 0.05 27.37
CA THR A 73 -1.89 1.00 27.55
C THR A 73 -2.47 2.39 27.28
N ALA A 74 -2.32 3.33 28.22
CA ALA A 74 -2.76 4.71 28.00
C ALA A 74 -2.11 5.24 26.71
N GLU A 75 -2.94 5.70 25.77
CA GLU A 75 -2.46 6.28 24.52
C GLU A 75 -1.53 7.46 24.84
N SER A 76 -0.37 7.54 24.19
CA SER A 76 0.60 8.59 24.44
C SER A 76 0.06 9.95 24.01
N ALA A 77 0.42 11.04 24.70
CA ALA A 77 -0.03 12.39 24.37
C ALA A 77 0.22 12.77 22.89
N ALA A 78 1.30 12.25 22.30
CA ALA A 78 1.63 12.44 20.90
C ALA A 78 0.63 11.76 19.94
N PHE A 79 0.06 10.61 20.31
CA PHE A 79 -0.95 9.91 19.51
C PHE A 79 -2.27 10.66 19.49
N LEU A 80 -2.73 11.16 20.65
CA LEU A 80 -3.95 11.96 20.74
C LEU A 80 -3.84 13.24 19.90
N ALA A 81 -2.66 13.89 19.92
CA ALA A 81 -2.42 15.10 19.14
C ALA A 81 -2.44 14.86 17.61
N LYS A 82 -2.13 13.65 17.13
CA LYS A 82 -2.06 13.33 15.70
C LYS A 82 -3.34 12.69 15.15
N LYS A 83 -4.27 12.30 16.02
CA LYS A 83 -5.52 11.67 15.62
C LYS A 83 -6.36 12.65 14.79
N PRO A 84 -6.99 12.20 13.69
CA PRO A 84 -7.88 13.06 12.93
C PRO A 84 -9.10 13.46 13.78
N THR A 85 -9.35 14.76 13.93
CA THR A 85 -10.52 15.29 14.65
C THR A 85 -11.77 15.30 13.77
N VAL A 86 -11.61 15.34 12.45
CA VAL A 86 -12.70 15.45 11.47
C VAL A 86 -13.04 14.07 10.91
N ALA A 87 -14.33 13.82 10.68
CA ALA A 87 -14.80 12.60 10.01
C ALA A 87 -14.23 12.50 8.57
N PRO A 88 -14.05 11.29 8.01
CA PRO A 88 -13.55 11.08 6.65
C PRO A 88 -14.64 11.36 5.60
N THR A 89 -15.28 12.52 5.67
CA THR A 89 -16.28 13.02 4.73
C THR A 89 -16.18 14.54 4.61
N TYR A 90 -16.79 15.11 3.56
CA TYR A 90 -16.93 16.55 3.35
C TYR A 90 -18.25 17.10 3.89
N ASP A 91 -19.10 16.28 4.50
CA ASP A 91 -20.37 16.73 5.06
C ASP A 91 -20.15 17.68 6.24
N GLY A 92 -20.59 18.93 6.11
CA GLY A 92 -20.48 19.95 7.16
C GLY A 92 -19.11 20.66 7.24
N VAL A 93 -18.25 20.48 6.25
CA VAL A 93 -16.99 21.23 6.13
C VAL A 93 -17.29 22.56 5.43
N ASP A 94 -16.83 23.67 6.03
CA ASP A 94 -16.82 24.97 5.38
C ASP A 94 -15.67 25.01 4.35
N PHE A 95 -16.02 25.23 3.08
CA PHE A 95 -15.06 25.23 1.99
C PHE A 95 -14.26 26.54 1.84
N GLU A 96 -14.72 27.62 2.49
CA GLU A 96 -13.98 28.89 2.53
C GLU A 96 -12.81 28.83 3.54
N ASP A 97 -12.89 27.94 4.53
CA ASP A 97 -11.79 27.65 5.45
C ASP A 97 -10.83 26.61 4.87
N ASN A 98 -9.70 27.10 4.34
CA ASN A 98 -8.61 26.29 3.80
C ASN A 98 -8.09 25.23 4.79
N VAL A 99 -8.11 25.52 6.10
CA VAL A 99 -7.62 24.59 7.13
C VAL A 99 -8.62 23.45 7.32
N ALA A 100 -9.91 23.76 7.40
CA ALA A 100 -10.97 22.75 7.49
C ALA A 100 -10.97 21.81 6.28
N VAL A 101 -10.85 22.36 5.07
CA VAL A 101 -10.78 21.57 3.83
C VAL A 101 -9.55 20.66 3.80
N HIS A 102 -8.38 21.17 4.19
CA HIS A 102 -7.16 20.37 4.25
C HIS A 102 -7.31 19.20 5.25
N ASN A 103 -7.87 19.47 6.43
CA ASN A 103 -8.10 18.45 7.44
C ASN A 103 -9.07 17.37 6.97
N ALA A 104 -10.12 17.73 6.23
CA ALA A 104 -11.07 16.78 5.63
C ALA A 104 -10.40 15.91 4.55
N ARG A 105 -9.60 16.52 3.65
CA ARG A 105 -8.81 15.79 2.64
C ARG A 105 -7.89 14.76 3.30
N ASP A 106 -7.17 15.16 4.35
CA ASP A 106 -6.30 14.26 5.10
C ASP A 106 -7.07 13.14 5.79
N ALA A 107 -8.24 13.42 6.37
CA ALA A 107 -9.10 12.41 7.01
C ALA A 107 -9.54 11.34 6.00
N ILE A 108 -9.99 11.76 4.82
CA ILE A 108 -10.41 10.86 3.73
C ILE A 108 -9.26 9.98 3.27
N ILE A 109 -8.09 10.57 3.01
CA ILE A 109 -6.93 9.80 2.54
C ILE A 109 -6.45 8.81 3.59
N ARG A 110 -6.37 9.20 4.88
CA ARG A 110 -5.97 8.29 5.95
C ARG A 110 -6.91 7.09 6.04
N GLU A 111 -8.21 7.30 5.95
CA GLU A 111 -9.20 6.22 5.97
C GLU A 111 -9.05 5.27 4.77
N GLN A 112 -8.77 5.81 3.58
CA GLN A 112 -8.47 4.98 2.40
C GLN A 112 -7.23 4.11 2.61
N TRP A 113 -6.19 4.66 3.24
CA TRP A 113 -4.99 3.90 3.61
C TRP A 113 -5.27 2.83 4.67
N VAL A 114 -6.13 3.10 5.66
CA VAL A 114 -6.56 2.10 6.65
C VAL A 114 -7.21 0.91 5.95
N ARG A 115 -8.15 1.13 5.03
CA ARG A 115 -8.80 0.06 4.26
C ARG A 115 -7.81 -0.73 3.40
N SER A 116 -6.86 -0.04 2.79
CA SER A 116 -5.76 -0.68 2.05
C SER A 116 -4.92 -1.57 2.96
N MET A 117 -4.59 -1.11 4.16
CA MET A 117 -3.83 -1.88 5.15
C MET A 117 -4.61 -3.09 5.67
N MET A 118 -5.92 -2.94 5.90
CA MET A 118 -6.78 -4.07 6.28
C MET A 118 -6.75 -5.17 5.22
N ALA A 119 -6.82 -4.82 3.93
CA ALA A 119 -6.73 -5.79 2.85
C ALA A 119 -5.36 -6.49 2.80
N ARG A 120 -4.25 -5.76 3.09
CA ARG A 120 -2.91 -6.35 3.16
C ARG A 120 -2.81 -7.38 4.29
N LEU A 121 -3.31 -7.06 5.49
CA LEU A 121 -3.30 -7.99 6.62
C LEU A 121 -4.07 -9.28 6.31
N VAL A 122 -5.25 -9.17 5.71
CA VAL A 122 -6.03 -10.35 5.31
C VAL A 122 -5.32 -11.13 4.21
N GLY A 123 -4.67 -10.45 3.26
CA GLY A 123 -3.86 -11.10 2.23
C GLY A 123 -2.67 -11.89 2.80
N GLU A 124 -1.99 -11.35 3.82
CA GLU A 124 -0.89 -12.04 4.51
C GLU A 124 -1.39 -13.27 5.28
N GLU A 125 -2.51 -13.17 6.00
CA GLU A 125 -3.12 -14.32 6.68
C GLU A 125 -3.64 -15.39 5.71
N LEU A 126 -4.20 -14.96 4.57
CA LEU A 126 -4.59 -15.88 3.49
C LEU A 126 -3.38 -16.63 2.92
N GLY A 127 -2.27 -15.92 2.68
CA GLY A 127 -1.01 -16.52 2.24
C GLY A 127 -0.47 -17.55 3.25
N LYS A 128 -0.53 -17.24 4.55
CA LYS A 128 -0.18 -18.19 5.61
C LYS A 128 -1.11 -19.41 5.62
N CYS A 129 -2.42 -19.22 5.42
CA CYS A 129 -3.36 -20.34 5.34
C CYS A 129 -3.04 -21.27 4.16
N TYR A 130 -2.74 -20.71 2.98
CA TYR A 130 -2.37 -21.50 1.80
C TYR A 130 -1.07 -22.28 2.02
N ALA A 131 -0.09 -21.67 2.69
CA ALA A 131 1.18 -22.34 3.02
C ALA A 131 1.00 -23.46 4.07
N ARG A 132 0.11 -23.30 5.05
CA ARG A 132 -0.15 -24.31 6.10
C ARG A 132 -0.96 -25.50 5.61
N GLU A 133 -2.03 -25.25 4.84
CA GLU A 133 -3.00 -26.28 4.46
C GLU A 133 -2.61 -27.04 3.17
N GLY A 134 -1.74 -26.45 2.34
CA GLY A 134 -1.31 -27.07 1.08
C GLY A 134 -2.49 -27.36 0.16
N VAL A 135 -2.62 -28.61 -0.31
CA VAL A 135 -3.70 -29.05 -1.22
C VAL A 135 -5.10 -28.86 -0.62
N ASN A 136 -5.22 -28.74 0.70
CA ASN A 136 -6.50 -28.59 1.41
C ASN A 136 -6.98 -27.12 1.55
N HIS A 137 -6.29 -26.16 0.91
CA HIS A 137 -6.62 -24.74 1.06
C HIS A 137 -8.02 -24.35 0.54
N LEU A 138 -8.65 -25.18 -0.30
CA LEU A 138 -9.99 -24.93 -0.84
C LEU A 138 -11.08 -25.00 0.24
N GLU A 139 -11.01 -25.98 1.13
CA GLU A 139 -12.00 -26.20 2.19
C GLU A 139 -11.71 -25.36 3.44
N LYS A 140 -10.43 -25.12 3.73
CA LYS A 140 -10.00 -24.51 5.01
C LYS A 140 -9.77 -23.00 4.93
N CYS A 141 -9.36 -22.46 3.78
CA CYS A 141 -9.02 -21.04 3.65
C CYS A 141 -10.15 -20.18 3.07
N GLY A 142 -11.36 -20.72 2.94
CA GLY A 142 -12.52 -20.01 2.38
C GLY A 142 -12.85 -18.69 3.11
N VAL A 143 -12.82 -18.69 4.44
CA VAL A 143 -13.12 -17.50 5.26
C VAL A 143 -12.20 -16.32 4.95
N TYR A 144 -10.89 -16.56 4.88
CA TYR A 144 -9.92 -15.51 4.56
C TYR A 144 -10.05 -15.05 3.10
N ARG A 145 -10.36 -15.97 2.18
CA ARG A 145 -10.57 -15.67 0.77
C ARG A 145 -11.78 -14.77 0.56
N GLU A 146 -12.91 -15.12 1.16
CA GLU A 146 -14.15 -14.32 1.08
C GLU A 146 -13.94 -12.94 1.67
N LYS A 147 -13.30 -12.85 2.85
CA LYS A 147 -13.00 -11.57 3.46
C LYS A 147 -12.05 -10.72 2.61
N TYR A 148 -11.06 -11.35 1.97
CA TYR A 148 -10.15 -10.66 1.06
C TYR A 148 -10.91 -10.07 -0.13
N PHE A 149 -11.82 -10.84 -0.75
CA PHE A 149 -12.65 -10.35 -1.86
C PHE A 149 -13.63 -9.25 -1.46
N GLU A 150 -14.18 -9.30 -0.26
CA GLU A 150 -14.99 -8.22 0.29
C GLU A 150 -14.19 -6.93 0.38
N LEU A 151 -12.99 -6.99 0.96
CA LEU A 151 -12.11 -5.83 1.16
C LEU A 151 -11.50 -5.29 -0.15
N LEU A 152 -11.31 -6.14 -1.16
CA LEU A 152 -10.74 -5.74 -2.45
C LEU A 152 -11.55 -4.66 -3.18
N LYS A 153 -12.86 -4.53 -2.88
CA LYS A 153 -13.73 -3.49 -3.46
C LYS A 153 -13.32 -2.08 -3.03
N ASP A 154 -12.82 -1.95 -1.80
CA ASP A 154 -12.53 -0.68 -1.14
C ASP A 154 -11.05 -0.48 -0.80
N SER A 155 -10.19 -1.46 -1.09
CA SER A 155 -8.75 -1.42 -0.77
C SER A 155 -7.93 -0.47 -1.64
N LYS A 156 -8.48 -0.03 -2.78
CA LYS A 156 -7.80 0.87 -3.72
C LYS A 156 -7.96 2.32 -3.27
N ILE A 157 -6.83 3.02 -3.17
CA ILE A 157 -6.79 4.46 -2.88
C ILE A 157 -7.26 5.21 -4.13
N LYS A 158 -8.38 5.91 -4.02
CA LYS A 158 -9.04 6.70 -5.09
C LYS A 158 -8.65 8.18 -5.07
N GLY A 159 -8.09 8.65 -3.96
CA GLY A 159 -7.82 10.07 -3.73
C GLY A 159 -9.06 10.84 -3.25
N TYR A 160 -8.90 12.14 -2.99
CA TYR A 160 -9.97 13.01 -2.48
C TYR A 160 -10.69 13.82 -3.58
N LEU A 161 -10.02 14.08 -4.71
CA LEU A 161 -10.51 14.90 -5.82
C LEU A 161 -11.86 14.45 -6.39
N GLY A 162 -12.10 13.14 -6.47
CA GLY A 162 -13.36 12.61 -7.00
C GLY A 162 -14.55 12.94 -6.10
N GLN A 163 -14.38 12.83 -4.78
CA GLN A 163 -15.41 13.18 -3.81
C GLN A 163 -15.64 14.69 -3.76
N GLU A 164 -14.55 15.46 -3.83
CA GLU A 164 -14.60 16.92 -3.82
C GLU A 164 -15.37 17.48 -5.04
N LYS A 165 -15.05 17.03 -6.26
CA LYS A 165 -15.73 17.48 -7.48
C LYS A 165 -17.20 17.07 -7.54
N ASN A 166 -17.54 15.87 -7.07
CA ASN A 166 -18.91 15.37 -7.10
C ASN A 166 -19.82 16.10 -6.11
N ARG A 167 -19.29 16.71 -5.04
CA ARG A 167 -20.08 17.51 -4.08
C ARG A 167 -20.63 18.78 -4.73
N PHE A 168 -19.84 19.46 -5.56
CA PHE A 168 -20.25 20.69 -6.25
C PHE A 168 -21.05 20.43 -7.54
N GLY A 169 -20.96 19.22 -8.11
CA GLY A 169 -21.68 18.84 -9.33
C GLY A 169 -23.16 18.46 -9.12
N GLY A 170 -23.66 18.47 -7.87
CA GLY A 170 -25.07 18.18 -7.55
C GLY A 170 -25.97 19.42 -7.45
N GLU A 171 -25.40 20.62 -7.55
CA GLU A 171 -26.11 21.91 -7.45
C GLU A 171 -26.07 22.67 -8.79
N SER A 172 -26.27 21.93 -9.88
CA SER A 172 -26.57 22.50 -11.20
C SER A 172 -27.75 21.73 -11.77
N ALA A 173 -28.88 22.44 -11.85
CA ALA A 173 -30.13 22.03 -12.48
C ALA A 173 -29.96 21.50 -13.91
#